data_AF-A2Q3I6-F1
#
_entry.id   AF-A2Q3I6-F1
#
_cell.length_a   1.000
_cell.length_b   1.000
_cell.length_c   1.000
_cell.angle_alpha   90.00
_cell.angle_beta   90.00
_cell.angle_gamma   90.00
#
_symmetry.space_group_name_H-M   'P 1'
#
loop_
_entity.id
_entity.type
_entity.pdbx_description
1 polymer ?
#
loop_
_entity_poly.entity_id
_entity_poly.type
_entity_poly.pdbx_seq_one_letter_code
_entity_poly.pdbx_strand_id
1 'polypeptide(L)' 'MHLLTSCRVDQVYTIKEMDESESLKLFSWHAFKQPSPTKDLTTHLLTDVINYSGRLPLALEVLGSYLSDCKKILEWHKV' A
#
# COMPACT_ATOMS: atom_id res chain seq x y z
N MET A 1 18.79 14.44 3.09
CA MET A 1 19.25 14.79 1.73
C MET A 1 20.77 14.99 1.64
N HIS A 2 21.61 14.21 2.35
CA HIS A 2 23.08 14.34 2.25
C HIS A 2 23.73 13.24 1.39
N LEU A 3 23.12 12.04 1.37
CA LEU A 3 23.61 10.90 0.59
C LEU A 3 23.50 11.14 -0.92
N LEU A 4 22.35 11.65 -1.40
CA LEU A 4 22.16 11.96 -2.81
C LEU A 4 23.15 13.02 -3.30
N THR A 5 23.40 14.07 -2.50
CA THR A 5 24.38 15.11 -2.81
C THR A 5 25.80 14.55 -2.90
N SER A 6 26.13 13.57 -2.05
CA SER A 6 27.45 12.91 -2.07
C SER A 6 27.62 12.01 -3.31
N CYS A 7 26.54 11.46 -3.85
CA CYS A 7 26.54 10.63 -5.08
C CYS A 7 26.55 11.43 -6.38
N ARG A 8 26.62 12.78 -6.35
CA ARG A 8 26.59 13.65 -7.55
C ARG A 8 25.45 13.31 -8.53
N VAL A 9 24.24 13.07 -8.03
CA VAL A 9 23.08 12.89 -8.91
C VAL A 9 22.67 14.23 -9.53
N ASP A 10 22.53 14.26 -10.85
CA ASP A 10 22.17 15.47 -11.63
C ASP A 10 20.73 15.93 -11.37
N GLN A 11 19.85 15.02 -10.94
CA GLN A 11 18.44 15.32 -10.69
C GLN A 11 17.88 14.48 -9.55
N VAL A 12 17.21 15.14 -8.61
CA VAL A 12 16.44 14.49 -7.55
C VAL A 12 14.96 14.64 -7.89
N TYR A 13 14.29 13.52 -8.13
CA TYR A 13 12.85 13.50 -8.36
C TYR A 13 12.11 13.13 -7.07
N THR A 14 11.35 14.07 -6.53
CA THR A 14 10.45 13.81 -5.41
C THR A 14 9.18 13.17 -5.96
N ILE A 15 8.91 11.95 -5.54
CA ILE A 15 7.66 11.27 -5.90
C ILE A 15 6.51 12.01 -5.22
N LYS A 16 5.51 12.39 -6.03
CA LYS A 16 4.26 12.94 -5.51
C LYS A 16 3.45 11.83 -4.82
N GLU A 17 2.86 12.15 -3.68
CA GLU A 17 1.89 11.26 -3.02
C GLU A 17 0.77 10.87 -4.00
N MET A 18 0.33 9.61 -3.90
CA MET A 18 -0.80 9.13 -4.68
C MET A 18 -2.09 9.80 -4.23
N ASP A 19 -3.05 9.95 -5.14
CA ASP A 19 -4.40 10.32 -4.71
C ASP A 19 -5.08 9.18 -3.95
N GLU A 20 -6.19 9.48 -3.30
CA GLU A 20 -6.90 8.50 -2.47
C GLU A 20 -7.47 7.32 -3.27
N SER A 21 -7.96 7.58 -4.48
CA SER A 21 -8.51 6.55 -5.37
C SER A 21 -7.40 5.63 -5.89
N GLU A 22 -6.29 6.22 -6.32
CA GLU A 22 -5.09 5.47 -6.72
C GLU A 22 -4.55 4.64 -5.55
N SER A 23 -4.48 5.22 -4.36
CA SER A 23 -3.99 4.56 -3.15
C SER A 23 -4.85 3.35 -2.79
N LEU A 24 -6.17 3.53 -2.82
CA LEU A 24 -7.14 2.47 -2.56
C LEU A 24 -7.02 1.34 -3.59
N LYS A 25 -6.86 1.69 -4.86
CA LYS A 25 -6.72 0.71 -5.94
C LYS A 25 -5.44 -0.10 -5.80
N LEU A 26 -4.31 0.56 -5.52
CA LEU A 26 -3.01 -0.10 -5.33
C LEU A 26 -3.07 -1.04 -4.13
N PHE A 27 -3.51 -0.54 -2.97
CA PHE A 27 -3.66 -1.36 -1.78
C PHE A 27 -4.57 -2.57 -2.02
N SER A 28 -5.72 -2.36 -2.68
CA SER A 28 -6.66 -3.44 -2.98
C SER A 28 -6.05 -4.50 -3.89
N TRP A 29 -5.25 -4.08 -4.87
CA TRP A 29 -4.52 -5.02 -5.72
C TRP A 29 -3.59 -5.89 -4.89
N HIS A 30 -2.78 -5.31 -4.02
CA HIS A 30 -1.82 -6.08 -3.24
C HIS A 30 -2.49 -6.99 -2.20
N ALA A 31 -3.52 -6.50 -1.51
CA ALA A 31 -4.26 -7.22 -0.47
C ALA A 31 -5.20 -8.30 -1.01
N PHE A 32 -6.03 -7.95 -1.98
CA PHE A 32 -7.17 -8.77 -2.41
C PHE A 32 -6.99 -9.37 -3.80
N LYS A 33 -5.92 -8.99 -4.52
CA LYS A 33 -5.70 -9.37 -5.93
C LYS A 33 -6.81 -8.89 -6.86
N GLN A 34 -7.45 -7.78 -6.49
CA GLN A 34 -8.52 -7.13 -7.24
C GLN A 34 -8.45 -5.61 -7.05
N PRO A 35 -8.87 -4.80 -8.04
CA PRO A 35 -8.72 -3.34 -8.00
C PRO A 35 -9.63 -2.65 -6.99
N SER A 36 -10.63 -3.34 -6.44
CA SER A 36 -11.55 -2.83 -5.43
C SER A 36 -11.69 -3.82 -4.28
N PRO A 37 -11.90 -3.38 -3.05
CA PRO A 37 -12.15 -4.29 -1.93
C PRO A 37 -13.50 -5.01 -2.09
N THR A 38 -13.59 -6.26 -1.63
CA THR A 38 -14.87 -6.95 -1.51
C THR A 38 -15.70 -6.20 -0.48
N LYS A 39 -16.97 -5.90 -0.79
CA LYS A 39 -17.84 -4.95 -0.06
C LYS A 39 -17.90 -5.11 1.47
N ASP A 40 -17.51 -6.25 2.02
CA ASP A 40 -17.45 -6.54 3.46
C ASP A 40 -16.22 -5.95 4.18
N LEU A 41 -15.24 -5.44 3.46
CA LEU A 41 -14.12 -4.72 4.08
C LEU A 41 -14.57 -3.30 4.40
N THR A 42 -14.77 -3.04 5.68
CA THR A 42 -15.15 -1.75 6.23
C THR A 42 -14.29 -0.65 5.62
N THR A 43 -14.93 0.26 4.89
CA THR A 43 -14.30 1.41 4.22
C THR A 43 -13.41 2.23 5.15
N HIS A 44 -13.77 2.31 6.44
CA HIS A 44 -12.97 2.96 7.48
C HIS A 44 -11.54 2.40 7.60
N LEU A 45 -11.40 1.06 7.56
CA LEU A 45 -10.08 0.42 7.69
C LEU A 45 -9.17 0.76 6.51
N LEU A 46 -9.74 0.82 5.31
CA LEU A 46 -9.02 1.21 4.10
C LEU A 46 -8.56 2.66 4.17
N THR A 47 -9.44 3.57 4.58
CA THR A 47 -9.11 4.98 4.76
C THR A 47 -8.00 5.17 5.81
N ASP A 48 -8.07 4.43 6.93
CA ASP A 48 -7.03 4.48 7.97
C ASP A 48 -5.67 4.00 7.45
N VAL A 49 -5.64 2.90 6.69
CA VAL A 49 -4.41 2.36 6.09
C VAL A 49 -3.82 3.35 5.08
N ILE A 50 -4.65 3.99 4.26
CA ILE A 50 -4.20 4.99 3.28
C ILE A 50 -3.61 6.21 4.00
N ASN A 51 -4.25 6.67 5.07
CA ASN A 51 -3.76 7.79 5.87
C ASN A 51 -2.46 7.43 6.61
N TYR A 52 -2.40 6.23 7.20
CA TYR A 52 -1.22 5.74 7.92
C TYR A 52 0.00 5.56 6.99
N SER A 53 -0.22 5.05 5.78
CA SER A 53 0.84 4.88 4.77
C SER A 53 1.33 6.19 4.16
N GLY A 54 0.71 7.33 4.49
CA GLY A 54 1.04 8.64 3.93
C GLY A 54 0.86 8.68 2.41
N ARG A 55 -0.01 7.82 1.85
CA ARG A 55 -0.23 7.68 0.41
C ARG A 55 1.05 7.38 -0.39
N LEU A 56 2.04 6.76 0.27
CA LEU A 56 3.27 6.34 -0.37
C LEU A 56 3.06 4.97 -1.05
N PRO A 57 3.35 4.85 -2.36
CA PRO A 57 3.10 3.62 -3.10
C PRO A 57 3.71 2.38 -2.44
N LEU A 58 4.98 2.50 -2.01
CA LEU A 58 5.70 1.38 -1.40
C LEU A 58 5.10 0.95 -0.06
N ALA A 59 4.64 1.90 0.76
CA ALA A 59 4.02 1.58 2.04
C ALA A 59 2.67 0.86 1.84
N LEU A 60 1.87 1.31 0.88
CA LEU A 60 0.60 0.67 0.49
C LEU A 60 0.82 -0.76 -0.03
N GLU A 61 1.84 -0.98 -0.85
CA GLU A 61 2.20 -2.30 -1.39
C GLU A 61 2.61 -3.28 -0.27
N VAL A 62 3.46 -2.84 0.66
CA VAL A 62 3.91 -3.66 1.79
C VAL A 62 2.74 -4.05 2.68
N LEU A 63 1.89 -3.09 3.06
CA LEU A 63 0.73 -3.35 3.90
C LEU A 63 -0.30 -4.24 3.21
N GLY A 64 -0.55 -4.02 1.91
CA GLY A 64 -1.45 -4.85 1.13
C GLY A 64 -0.94 -6.28 1.03
N SER A 65 0.34 -6.47 0.71
CA SER A 65 0.95 -7.80 0.57
C SER A 65 0.93 -8.56 1.91
N TYR A 66 1.26 -7.88 3.01
CA TYR A 66 1.17 -8.44 4.36
C TYR A 66 -0.25 -8.94 4.69
N LEU A 67 -1.28 -8.14 4.39
CA LEU A 67 -2.67 -8.52 4.61
C LEU A 67 -3.08 -9.75 3.76
N SER A 68 -2.60 -9.82 2.51
CA SER A 68 -2.82 -10.96 1.62
C SER A 68 -2.26 -12.26 2.21
N ASP A 69 -1.07 -12.19 2.78
CA ASP A 69 -0.40 -13.36 3.37
C ASP A 69 -1.01 -13.75 4.71
N CYS A 70 -1.43 -12.80 5.56
CA CYS A 70 -2.20 -13.10 6.77
C CYS A 70 -3.50 -13.83 6.47
N LYS A 71 -4.23 -13.43 5.40
CA LYS A 71 -5.45 -14.11 4.99
C LYS A 71 -5.18 -15.58 4.61
N LYS A 72 -4.11 -15.83 3.84
CA LYS A 72 -3.69 -17.20 3.52
C LYS A 72 -3.41 -17.98 4.79
N ILE A 73 -2.62 -17.44 5.72
CA ILE A 73 -2.29 -18.10 7.00
C ILE A 73 -3.57 -18.47 7.78
N LEU A 74 -4.56 -17.57 7.83
CA LEU A 74 -5.83 -17.83 8.50
C LEU A 74 -6.66 -18.92 7.81
N GLU A 75 -6.57 -19.03 6.48
CA GLU A 75 -7.21 -20.12 5.71
C GLU A 75 -6.52 -21.47 5.97
N TRP A 76 -5.18 -21.52 6.09
CA TRP A 76 -4.44 -22.74 6.41
C TRP A 76 -4.74 -23.31 7.80
N HIS A 77 -4.99 -22.46 8.80
CA HIS A 77 -5.32 -22.90 10.17
C HIS A 77 -6.79 -23.33 10.36
N LYS A 78 -7.63 -23.21 9.32
CA LYS A 78 -9.03 -23.70 9.33
C LYS A 78 -9.18 -25.14 8.85
N VAL A 79 -8.06 -25.79 8.48
CA VAL A 79 -7.96 -27.21 8.13
C VAL A 79 -7.56 -28.01 9.36
#